data_AF-A0A7S3RRF3-F1
#
_entry.id   AF-A0A7S3RRF3-F1
#
_cell.length_a   1.000
_cell.length_b   1.000
_cell.length_c   1.000
_cell.angle_alpha   90.00
_cell.angle_beta   90.00
_cell.angle_gamma   90.00
#
_symmetry.space_group_name_H-M   'P 1'
#
loop_
_entity.id
_entity.type
_entity.pdbx_description
1 polymer ?
#
loop_
_entity_poly.entity_id
_entity_poly.type
_entity_poly.pdbx_seq_one_letter_code
_entity_poly.pdbx_strand_id
1 'polypeptide(L)'
;VFEPVPLFREALRLGVTLNPGFAARVELYGNVVYDTPGNYTLRVPLPGGMHKKKLGMTGMNGARGILKSDYNAKAATVSAGAVRIDDVLRGRDVCLLKADVEGYEPQVMQTAQTLLATREVPNLQLELSRTRKDAEQTCAAVKMLSRLSSLGYEFRQVPNQLVDAELPPPDSWQQAAGPWARLPSFPTAATAAAAAAGGERRPKMQLAYDIDFATHSTNLVARRRSTPLGAASLPW
;
A
#
# COMPACT_ATOMS: atom_id res chain seq x y z
N VAL A 1 6.37 1.32 -12.40
CA VAL A 1 5.04 1.78 -11.93
C VAL A 1 3.98 0.89 -12.57
N PHE A 2 3.01 0.42 -11.78
CA PHE A 2 1.87 -0.35 -12.30
C PHE A 2 0.65 0.57 -12.30
N GLU A 3 0.09 0.82 -13.47
CA GLU A 3 -1.12 1.63 -13.66
C GLU A 3 -1.94 0.98 -14.78
N PRO A 4 -2.99 0.21 -14.44
CA PRO A 4 -3.76 -0.53 -15.42
C PRO A 4 -4.64 0.37 -16.32
N VAL A 5 -4.99 1.59 -15.89
CA VAL A 5 -5.88 2.47 -16.64
C VAL A 5 -5.13 3.17 -17.78
N PRO A 6 -5.50 2.95 -19.06
CA PRO A 6 -4.79 3.54 -20.20
C PRO A 6 -4.68 5.06 -20.15
N LEU A 7 -5.77 5.76 -19.83
CA LEU A 7 -5.81 7.22 -19.75
C LEU A 7 -4.86 7.78 -18.68
N PHE A 8 -4.73 7.10 -17.53
CA PHE A 8 -3.80 7.53 -16.48
C PHE A 8 -2.35 7.20 -16.86
N ARG A 9 -2.10 6.10 -17.58
CA ARG A 9 -0.79 5.85 -18.18
C ARG A 9 -0.39 6.92 -19.19
N GLU A 10 -1.31 7.43 -19.99
CA GLU A 10 -1.01 8.53 -20.91
C GLU A 10 -0.63 9.80 -20.16
N ALA A 11 -1.38 10.17 -19.11
CA ALA A 11 -1.02 11.29 -18.24
C ALA A 11 0.35 11.09 -17.56
N LEU A 12 0.65 9.89 -17.07
CA LEU A 12 1.96 9.54 -16.51
C LEU A 12 3.06 9.64 -17.58
N ARG A 13 2.85 9.12 -18.79
CA ARG A 13 3.82 9.22 -19.89
C ARG A 13 4.13 10.66 -20.26
N LEU A 14 3.12 11.53 -20.28
CA LEU A 14 3.35 12.96 -20.49
C LEU A 14 4.23 13.53 -19.39
N GLY A 15 3.89 13.31 -18.12
CA GLY A 15 4.70 13.76 -16.97
C GLY A 15 6.14 13.23 -17.01
N VAL A 16 6.33 11.97 -17.38
CA VAL A 16 7.65 11.34 -17.54
C VAL A 16 8.43 11.98 -18.70
N THR A 17 7.78 12.20 -19.85
CA THR A 17 8.41 12.80 -21.04
C THR A 17 8.86 14.24 -20.80
N LEU A 18 8.11 14.99 -19.97
CA LEU A 18 8.49 16.34 -19.55
C LEU A 18 9.72 16.36 -18.61
N ASN A 19 10.21 15.20 -18.16
CA ASN A 19 11.37 15.03 -17.28
C ASN A 19 12.43 14.12 -17.92
N PRO A 20 13.12 14.56 -18.99
CA PRO A 20 13.95 13.69 -19.83
C PRO A 20 15.11 13.02 -19.08
N GLY A 21 15.70 13.69 -18.07
CA GLY A 21 16.76 13.12 -17.23
C GLY A 21 16.30 11.97 -16.33
N PHE A 22 14.99 11.83 -16.12
CA PHE A 22 14.37 10.77 -15.33
C PHE A 22 13.65 9.73 -16.20
N ALA A 23 13.22 10.11 -17.41
CA ALA A 23 12.40 9.28 -18.28
C ALA A 23 12.97 7.88 -18.55
N ALA A 24 14.27 7.78 -18.82
CA ALA A 24 14.95 6.51 -19.06
C ALA A 24 14.99 5.57 -17.83
N ARG A 25 14.63 6.06 -16.64
CA ARG A 25 14.61 5.30 -15.38
C ARG A 25 13.20 4.84 -14.99
N VAL A 26 12.19 5.16 -15.81
CA VAL A 26 10.79 4.83 -15.52
C VAL A 26 10.28 3.78 -16.49
N GLU A 27 9.76 2.69 -15.92
CA GLU A 27 9.01 1.69 -16.66
C GLU A 27 7.55 1.69 -16.19
N LEU A 28 6.62 1.70 -17.15
CA LEU A 28 5.18 1.72 -16.91
C LEU A 28 4.54 0.42 -17.37
N TYR A 29 3.91 -0.29 -16.45
CA TYR A 29 3.22 -1.55 -16.68
C TYR A 29 1.70 -1.31 -16.67
N GLY A 30 1.00 -1.81 -17.69
CA GLY A 30 -0.46 -1.71 -17.83
C GLY A 30 -1.23 -2.82 -17.12
N ASN A 31 -0.66 -3.38 -16.06
CA ASN A 31 -1.15 -4.58 -15.39
C ASN A 31 -1.77 -4.23 -14.04
N VAL A 32 -2.71 -5.05 -13.58
CA VAL A 32 -3.06 -5.09 -12.15
C VAL A 32 -2.04 -5.94 -11.41
N VAL A 33 -1.77 -5.61 -10.15
CA VAL A 33 -0.95 -6.44 -9.28
C VAL A 33 -1.88 -7.30 -8.44
N TYR A 34 -1.88 -8.60 -8.69
CA TYR A 34 -2.82 -9.53 -8.06
C TYR A 34 -2.24 -10.94 -7.96
N ASP A 35 -2.64 -11.68 -6.93
CA ASP A 35 -2.03 -12.97 -6.57
C ASP A 35 -2.43 -14.10 -7.52
N THR A 36 -3.63 -14.01 -8.07
CA THR A 36 -4.23 -14.99 -8.97
C THR A 36 -4.04 -14.56 -10.43
N PRO A 37 -3.52 -15.43 -11.32
CA PRO A 37 -3.43 -15.14 -12.74
C PRO A 37 -4.80 -14.92 -13.38
N GLY A 38 -4.91 -13.97 -14.29
CA GLY A 38 -6.15 -13.71 -15.03
C GLY A 38 -6.24 -12.28 -15.55
N ASN A 39 -7.34 -12.00 -16.25
CA ASN A 39 -7.72 -10.64 -16.62
C ASN A 39 -8.79 -10.14 -15.64
N TYR A 40 -8.60 -8.93 -15.15
CA TYR A 40 -9.48 -8.31 -14.18
C TYR A 40 -10.14 -7.08 -14.76
N THR A 41 -11.42 -6.87 -14.41
CA THR A 41 -12.17 -5.68 -14.83
C THR A 41 -12.13 -4.65 -13.71
N LEU A 42 -11.42 -3.56 -13.94
CA LEU A 42 -11.39 -2.39 -13.08
C LEU A 42 -12.58 -1.49 -13.38
N ARG A 43 -13.09 -0.85 -12.33
CA ARG A 43 -14.03 0.27 -12.41
C ARG A 43 -13.25 1.56 -12.23
N VAL A 44 -13.40 2.47 -13.18
CA VAL A 44 -12.71 3.76 -13.22
C VAL A 44 -13.77 4.86 -13.13
N PRO A 45 -13.66 5.81 -12.19
CA PRO A 45 -14.66 6.83 -11.99
C PRO A 45 -14.74 7.74 -13.23
N LEU A 46 -15.96 8.10 -13.63
CA LEU A 46 -16.15 9.05 -14.72
C LEU A 46 -15.83 10.49 -14.26
N PRO A 47 -15.23 11.33 -15.11
CA PRO A 47 -15.08 12.75 -14.83
C PRO A 47 -16.45 13.41 -14.56
N GLY A 48 -16.55 14.29 -13.56
CA GLY A 48 -17.73 15.13 -13.34
C GLY A 48 -18.72 14.73 -12.23
N GLY A 49 -18.36 13.81 -11.33
CA GLY A 49 -19.17 13.50 -10.14
C GLY A 49 -19.09 14.56 -9.02
N MET A 50 -19.99 14.49 -8.03
CA MET A 50 -20.03 15.41 -6.86
C MET A 50 -18.72 15.44 -6.05
N HIS A 51 -17.92 14.38 -6.11
CA HIS A 51 -16.56 14.38 -5.58
C HIS A 51 -15.58 14.73 -6.70
N LYS A 52 -15.00 15.94 -6.64
CA LYS A 52 -14.00 16.44 -7.58
C LYS A 52 -12.91 15.39 -7.79
N LYS A 53 -12.73 14.97 -9.05
CA LYS A 53 -11.60 14.18 -9.61
C LYS A 53 -11.08 13.07 -8.69
N LYS A 54 -11.70 11.88 -8.76
CA LYS A 54 -11.00 10.64 -8.37
C LYS A 54 -10.13 10.20 -9.55
N LEU A 55 -8.81 10.27 -9.41
CA LEU A 55 -7.88 9.51 -10.25
C LEU A 55 -7.74 8.11 -9.65
N GLY A 56 -7.32 7.14 -10.45
CA GLY A 56 -7.23 5.73 -10.04
C GLY A 56 -8.52 4.93 -10.22
N MET A 57 -8.58 3.76 -9.59
CA MET A 57 -9.72 2.84 -9.65
C MET A 57 -10.71 3.10 -8.50
N THR A 58 -11.96 2.70 -8.67
CA THR A 58 -12.96 2.63 -7.57
C THR A 58 -13.24 1.20 -7.14
N GLY A 59 -12.61 0.23 -7.80
CA GLY A 59 -12.81 -1.18 -7.52
C GLY A 59 -12.37 -2.06 -8.66
N MET A 60 -12.26 -3.35 -8.38
CA MET A 60 -11.96 -4.37 -9.37
C MET A 60 -12.88 -5.57 -9.17
N ASN A 61 -13.47 -6.04 -10.26
CA ASN A 61 -14.20 -7.30 -10.25
C ASN A 61 -13.16 -8.44 -10.15
N GLY A 62 -13.16 -9.14 -9.02
CA GLY A 62 -12.28 -10.27 -8.76
C GLY A 62 -12.75 -11.09 -7.57
N ALA A 63 -12.04 -12.18 -7.25
CA ALA A 63 -12.39 -13.10 -6.18
C ALA A 63 -12.49 -12.43 -4.79
N ARG A 64 -11.81 -11.29 -4.62
CA ARG A 64 -11.79 -10.51 -3.38
C ARG A 64 -12.85 -9.38 -3.34
N GLY A 65 -13.77 -9.37 -4.29
CA GLY A 65 -14.85 -8.39 -4.36
C GLY A 65 -14.34 -6.98 -4.63
N ILE A 66 -15.20 -5.98 -4.41
CA ILE A 66 -14.93 -4.55 -4.64
C ILE A 66 -14.93 -3.83 -3.30
N LEU A 67 -13.83 -3.16 -3.00
CA LEU A 67 -13.49 -2.74 -1.64
C LEU A 67 -13.83 -1.28 -1.34
N LYS A 68 -14.11 -0.47 -2.36
CA LYS A 68 -14.47 0.94 -2.22
C LYS A 68 -15.99 1.14 -2.24
N SER A 69 -16.46 2.04 -1.37
CA SER A 69 -17.89 2.29 -1.09
C SER A 69 -18.68 2.92 -2.25
N ASP A 70 -18.00 3.41 -3.29
CA ASP A 70 -18.59 4.03 -4.47
C ASP A 70 -18.72 3.07 -5.65
N TYR A 71 -18.71 1.75 -5.41
CA TYR A 71 -18.97 0.74 -6.44
C TYR A 71 -20.20 1.04 -7.31
N ASN A 72 -21.29 1.51 -6.68
CA ASN A 72 -22.56 1.80 -7.36
C ASN A 72 -22.51 3.09 -8.20
N ALA A 73 -21.44 3.89 -8.11
CA ALA A 73 -21.27 5.05 -8.95
C ALA A 73 -21.06 4.65 -10.42
N LYS A 74 -21.47 5.53 -11.34
CA LYS A 74 -21.16 5.38 -12.77
C LYS A 74 -19.66 5.34 -12.96
N ALA A 75 -19.18 4.31 -13.66
CA ALA A 75 -17.78 4.07 -13.91
C ALA A 75 -17.58 3.59 -15.35
N ALA A 76 -16.45 3.95 -15.95
CA ALA A 76 -15.92 3.24 -17.10
C ALA A 76 -15.33 1.89 -16.62
N THR A 77 -15.22 0.94 -17.53
CA THR A 77 -14.56 -0.34 -17.25
C THR A 77 -13.27 -0.44 -18.03
N VAL A 78 -12.24 -1.01 -17.40
CA VAL A 78 -10.94 -1.28 -18.02
C VAL A 78 -10.59 -2.72 -17.70
N SER A 79 -10.12 -3.49 -18.69
CA SER A 79 -9.58 -4.83 -18.46
C SER A 79 -8.06 -4.79 -18.47
N ALA A 80 -7.43 -5.48 -17.51
CA ALA A 80 -5.98 -5.62 -17.46
C ALA A 80 -5.58 -6.98 -16.88
N GLY A 81 -4.48 -7.53 -17.42
CA GLY A 81 -3.92 -8.79 -16.95
C GLY A 81 -3.18 -8.62 -15.62
N ALA A 82 -3.31 -9.61 -14.75
CA ALA A 82 -2.61 -9.66 -13.48
C ALA A 82 -1.13 -10.05 -13.62
N VAL A 83 -0.30 -9.44 -12.80
CA VAL A 83 1.11 -9.81 -12.60
C VAL A 83 1.41 -9.87 -11.11
N ARG A 84 2.44 -10.65 -10.76
CA ARG A 84 2.99 -10.69 -9.42
C ARG A 84 4.26 -9.85 -9.35
N ILE A 85 4.46 -9.12 -8.25
CA ILE A 85 5.67 -8.31 -8.04
C ILE A 85 6.93 -9.19 -8.07
N ASP A 86 6.89 -10.36 -7.44
CA ASP A 86 8.00 -11.32 -7.43
C ASP A 86 8.43 -11.72 -8.86
N ASP A 87 7.47 -11.86 -9.78
CA ASP A 87 7.73 -12.28 -11.17
C ASP A 87 8.31 -11.16 -12.04
N VAL A 88 8.02 -9.89 -11.71
CA VAL A 88 8.49 -8.72 -12.45
C VAL A 88 9.87 -8.27 -11.95
N LEU A 89 10.09 -8.27 -10.64
CA LEU A 89 11.32 -7.73 -10.04
C LEU A 89 12.43 -8.76 -9.85
N ARG A 90 12.16 -10.07 -10.06
CA ARG A 90 13.11 -11.21 -10.09
C ARG A 90 14.50 -10.93 -9.51
N GLY A 91 14.61 -10.92 -8.18
CA GLY A 91 15.90 -10.85 -7.47
C GLY A 91 16.54 -9.46 -7.39
N ARG A 92 15.80 -8.38 -7.65
CA ARG A 92 16.27 -7.01 -7.45
C ARG A 92 15.94 -6.51 -6.04
N ASP A 93 16.84 -5.70 -5.49
CA ASP A 93 16.54 -4.91 -4.28
C ASP A 93 15.72 -3.67 -4.65
N VAL A 94 14.90 -3.20 -3.70
CA VAL A 94 13.93 -2.13 -3.92
C VAL A 94 13.99 -1.15 -2.76
N CYS A 95 14.48 0.07 -3.00
CA CYS A 95 14.62 1.07 -1.93
C CYS A 95 13.30 1.47 -1.25
N LEU A 96 12.19 1.42 -1.99
CA LEU A 96 10.83 1.73 -1.52
C LEU A 96 9.79 0.98 -2.36
N LEU A 97 8.87 0.30 -1.69
CA LEU A 97 7.66 -0.23 -2.32
C LEU A 97 6.43 0.54 -1.81
N LYS A 98 5.73 1.22 -2.72
CA LYS A 98 4.45 1.90 -2.44
C LYS A 98 3.27 1.06 -2.96
N ALA A 99 2.25 0.86 -2.14
CA ALA A 99 0.96 0.31 -2.54
C ALA A 99 -0.17 1.23 -2.09
N ASP A 100 -0.97 1.64 -3.06
CA ASP A 100 -2.12 2.52 -2.94
C ASP A 100 -3.05 2.08 -4.06
N VAL A 101 -3.85 1.09 -3.71
CA VAL A 101 -4.60 0.27 -4.67
C VAL A 101 -5.99 0.03 -4.12
N GLU A 102 -6.53 0.98 -3.36
CA GLU A 102 -7.95 1.06 -3.05
C GLU A 102 -8.46 -0.14 -2.24
N GLY A 103 -7.65 -0.62 -1.30
CA GLY A 103 -7.98 -1.73 -0.40
C GLY A 103 -7.36 -3.06 -0.81
N TYR A 104 -6.78 -3.16 -2.00
CA TYR A 104 -6.12 -4.39 -2.46
C TYR A 104 -4.66 -4.52 -1.98
N GLU A 105 -4.22 -3.69 -1.01
CA GLU A 105 -2.84 -3.71 -0.50
C GLU A 105 -2.43 -5.10 0.00
N PRO A 106 -3.28 -5.88 0.71
CA PRO A 106 -2.94 -7.25 1.11
C PRO A 106 -2.60 -8.15 -0.07
N GLN A 107 -3.37 -8.07 -1.16
CA GLN A 107 -3.12 -8.89 -2.35
C GLN A 107 -1.84 -8.46 -3.06
N VAL A 108 -1.56 -7.16 -3.14
CA VAL A 108 -0.29 -6.64 -3.67
C VAL A 108 0.89 -7.18 -2.87
N MET A 109 0.86 -7.08 -1.54
CA MET A 109 1.94 -7.56 -0.67
C MET A 109 2.10 -9.09 -0.75
N GLN A 110 1.01 -9.83 -0.90
CA GLN A 110 1.03 -11.27 -1.14
C GLN A 110 1.78 -11.62 -2.43
N THR A 111 1.76 -10.78 -3.46
CA THR A 111 2.53 -11.03 -4.70
C THR A 111 4.02 -10.69 -4.60
N ALA A 112 4.41 -9.95 -3.55
CA ALA A 112 5.78 -9.49 -3.28
C ALA A 112 6.45 -10.30 -2.15
N GLN A 113 5.91 -11.48 -1.84
CA GLN A 113 6.32 -12.32 -0.73
C GLN A 113 7.79 -12.67 -0.74
N THR A 114 8.27 -13.14 -1.88
CA THR A 114 9.65 -13.59 -2.07
C THR A 114 10.58 -12.39 -1.98
N LEU A 115 10.23 -11.29 -2.64
CA LEU A 115 10.95 -10.03 -2.56
C LEU A 115 11.10 -9.56 -1.09
N LEU A 116 9.99 -9.44 -0.36
CA LEU A 116 9.99 -8.94 1.02
C LEU A 116 10.75 -9.86 2.00
N ALA A 117 10.74 -11.18 1.75
CA ALA A 117 11.43 -12.15 2.59
C ALA A 117 12.94 -12.23 2.30
N THR A 118 13.33 -12.17 1.02
CA THR A 118 14.68 -12.56 0.58
C THR A 118 15.55 -11.39 0.09
N ARG A 119 14.97 -10.21 -0.15
CA ARG A 119 15.67 -9.04 -0.72
C ARG A 119 15.63 -7.85 0.23
N GLU A 120 16.46 -6.85 -0.10
CA GLU A 120 16.47 -5.57 0.59
C GLU A 120 15.30 -4.70 0.10
N VAL A 121 14.29 -4.59 0.96
CA VAL A 121 13.20 -3.63 0.84
C VAL A 121 13.15 -2.80 2.13
N PRO A 122 14.00 -1.77 2.28
CA PRO A 122 14.12 -1.09 3.56
C PRO A 122 12.89 -0.26 3.93
N ASN A 123 12.07 0.15 2.95
CA ASN A 123 10.94 1.05 3.18
C ASN A 123 9.67 0.59 2.45
N LEU A 124 8.53 0.75 3.11
CA LEU A 124 7.20 0.55 2.54
C LEU A 124 6.35 1.81 2.73
N GLN A 125 5.45 2.08 1.80
CA GLN A 125 4.33 3.01 1.98
C GLN A 125 3.04 2.31 1.58
N LEU A 126 2.05 2.32 2.47
CA LEU A 126 0.75 1.67 2.26
C LEU A 126 -0.36 2.70 2.51
N GLU A 127 -1.30 2.81 1.58
CA GLU A 127 -2.58 3.49 1.84
C GLU A 127 -3.65 2.44 2.14
N LEU A 128 -3.79 2.06 3.42
CA LEU A 128 -4.77 1.04 3.79
C LEU A 128 -6.17 1.62 3.91
N SER A 129 -7.10 1.02 3.19
CA SER A 129 -8.53 1.23 3.38
C SER A 129 -9.08 0.37 4.52
N ARG A 130 -9.86 0.99 5.40
CA ARG A 130 -10.51 0.33 6.53
C ARG A 130 -11.84 -0.29 6.11
N THR A 131 -11.97 -1.61 6.27
CA THR A 131 -13.08 -2.42 5.76
C THR A 131 -13.87 -3.11 6.88
N ARG A 132 -14.29 -2.38 7.92
CA ARG A 132 -14.95 -2.96 9.13
C ARG A 132 -16.16 -3.88 8.87
N LYS A 133 -16.84 -3.72 7.73
CA LYS A 133 -18.03 -4.51 7.35
C LYS A 133 -17.69 -5.76 6.54
N ASP A 134 -16.42 -5.94 6.20
CA ASP A 134 -15.89 -7.07 5.45
C ASP A 134 -14.86 -7.80 6.31
N ALA A 135 -15.28 -8.93 6.87
CA ALA A 135 -14.46 -9.72 7.77
C ALA A 135 -13.26 -10.35 7.07
N GLU A 136 -13.40 -10.74 5.79
CA GLU A 136 -12.31 -11.34 5.02
C GLU A 136 -11.21 -10.32 4.72
N GLN A 137 -11.61 -9.10 4.33
CA GLN A 137 -10.66 -8.03 4.05
C GLN A 137 -9.99 -7.49 5.31
N THR A 138 -10.75 -7.39 6.39
CA THR A 138 -10.19 -7.09 7.71
C THR A 138 -9.14 -8.13 8.10
N CYS A 139 -9.45 -9.42 7.94
CA CYS A 139 -8.51 -10.51 8.21
C CYS A 139 -7.26 -10.42 7.32
N ALA A 140 -7.43 -10.16 6.01
CA ALA A 140 -6.32 -10.02 5.07
C ALA A 140 -5.40 -8.85 5.44
N ALA A 141 -5.97 -7.68 5.79
CA ALA A 141 -5.21 -6.52 6.23
C ALA A 141 -4.43 -6.79 7.54
N VAL A 142 -5.06 -7.44 8.52
CA VAL A 142 -4.40 -7.77 9.79
C VAL A 142 -3.28 -8.81 9.59
N LYS A 143 -3.51 -9.83 8.76
CA LYS A 143 -2.47 -10.80 8.38
C LYS A 143 -1.29 -10.11 7.69
N MET A 144 -1.57 -9.18 6.78
CA MET A 144 -0.55 -8.37 6.10
C MET A 144 0.33 -7.62 7.10
N LEU A 145 -0.29 -6.84 7.98
CA LEU A 145 0.42 -6.04 8.98
C LEU A 145 1.23 -6.92 9.93
N SER A 146 0.67 -8.06 10.35
CA SER A 146 1.33 -9.03 11.22
C SER A 146 2.56 -9.63 10.55
N ARG A 147 2.45 -10.04 9.28
CA ARG A 147 3.55 -10.65 8.53
C ARG A 147 4.66 -9.65 8.28
N LEU A 148 4.33 -8.45 7.82
CA LEU A 148 5.31 -7.37 7.66
C LEU A 148 6.00 -7.05 9.00
N SER A 149 5.26 -6.98 10.10
CA SER A 149 5.87 -6.81 11.42
C SER A 149 6.85 -7.93 11.77
N SER A 150 6.51 -9.19 11.46
CA SER A 150 7.41 -10.34 11.67
C SER A 150 8.66 -10.31 10.79
N LEU A 151 8.61 -9.62 9.63
CA LEU A 151 9.77 -9.37 8.77
C LEU A 151 10.65 -8.22 9.28
N GLY A 152 10.29 -7.60 10.41
CA GLY A 152 11.05 -6.54 11.05
C GLY A 152 10.64 -5.13 10.64
N TYR A 153 9.50 -4.96 9.95
CA TYR A 153 8.98 -3.63 9.65
C TYR A 153 8.36 -2.99 10.89
N GLU A 154 8.85 -1.81 11.23
CA GLU A 154 8.20 -0.88 12.15
C GLU A 154 7.32 0.07 11.35
N PHE A 155 6.10 0.32 11.82
CA PHE A 155 5.17 1.21 11.15
C PHE A 155 5.03 2.55 11.88
N ARG A 156 4.85 3.59 11.08
CA ARG A 156 4.42 4.91 11.51
C ARG A 156 3.20 5.32 10.69
N GLN A 157 2.31 6.07 11.31
CA GLN A 157 1.13 6.60 10.65
C GLN A 157 1.38 8.04 10.21
N VAL A 158 0.95 8.38 8.99
CA VAL A 158 0.95 9.76 8.51
C VAL A 158 -0.39 10.39 8.85
N PRO A 159 -0.47 11.34 9.80
CA PRO A 159 -1.72 12.03 10.12
C PRO A 159 -2.15 12.92 8.95
N ASN A 160 -3.47 13.05 8.73
CA ASN A 160 -4.04 13.89 7.68
C ASN A 160 -3.55 15.36 7.73
N GLN A 161 -3.26 15.87 8.93
CA GLN A 161 -2.71 17.22 9.13
C GLN A 161 -1.36 17.44 8.42
N LEU A 162 -0.57 16.38 8.20
CA LEU A 162 0.68 16.46 7.46
C LEU A 162 0.49 16.29 5.95
N VAL A 163 -0.64 15.72 5.50
CA VAL A 163 -0.95 15.57 4.06
C VAL A 163 -1.19 16.94 3.42
N ASP A 164 -1.79 17.86 4.17
CA ASP A 164 -2.11 19.22 3.72
C ASP A 164 -1.02 20.25 4.11
N ALA A 165 0.09 19.81 4.70
CA ALA A 165 1.18 20.71 5.10
C ALA A 165 1.98 21.20 3.88
N GLU A 166 2.53 22.41 3.98
CA GLU A 166 3.43 22.93 2.95
C GLU A 166 4.62 21.97 2.74
N LEU A 167 4.96 21.74 1.47
CA LEU A 167 6.13 20.94 1.13
C LEU A 167 7.37 21.58 1.74
N PRO A 168 8.17 20.83 2.50
CA PRO A 168 9.36 21.40 3.11
C PRO A 168 10.38 21.72 2.00
N PRO A 169 11.23 22.74 2.15
CA PRO A 169 12.20 23.13 1.13
C PRO A 169 13.09 21.95 0.70
N PRO A 170 13.53 21.88 -0.57
CA PRO A 170 14.27 20.73 -1.13
C PRO A 170 15.46 20.20 -0.30
N ASP A 171 16.08 21.04 0.53
CA ASP A 171 17.28 20.70 1.32
C ASP A 171 17.02 20.44 2.81
N SER A 172 15.78 20.62 3.26
CA SER A 172 15.38 20.47 4.68
C SER A 172 15.47 19.03 5.20
N TRP A 173 15.54 18.04 4.30
CA TRP A 173 15.58 16.61 4.63
C TRP A 173 16.90 16.18 5.29
N GLN A 174 17.97 16.98 5.20
CA GLN A 174 19.30 16.61 5.68
C GLN A 174 19.53 16.89 7.18
N GLN A 175 18.73 17.74 7.84
CA GLN A 175 19.11 18.32 9.15
C GLN A 175 18.08 18.21 10.28
N ALA A 176 16.92 17.59 10.08
CA ALA A 176 15.97 17.35 11.16
C ALA A 176 16.20 15.98 11.82
N ALA A 177 15.89 15.80 13.11
CA ALA A 177 15.56 14.46 13.63
C ALA A 177 14.58 13.84 12.63
N GLY A 178 15.01 12.79 11.92
CA GLY A 178 14.42 12.44 10.64
C GLY A 178 12.90 12.38 10.74
N PRO A 179 12.13 12.87 9.75
CA PRO A 179 10.67 12.96 9.80
C PRO A 179 9.98 11.71 10.37
N TRP A 180 10.57 10.53 10.12
CA TRP A 180 10.27 9.26 10.75
C TRP A 180 10.02 9.29 12.27
N ALA A 181 10.92 9.89 13.05
CA ALA A 181 10.85 9.87 14.52
C ALA A 181 9.67 10.70 15.06
N ARG A 182 9.20 11.69 14.29
CA ARG A 182 8.07 12.56 14.65
C ARG A 182 6.72 11.95 14.30
N LEU A 183 6.69 10.98 13.39
CA LEU A 183 5.44 10.34 13.01
C LEU A 183 4.92 9.47 14.17
N PRO A 184 3.60 9.48 14.43
CA PRO A 184 2.96 8.57 15.37
C PRO A 184 3.35 7.11 15.10
N SER A 185 3.65 6.37 16.16
CA SER A 185 3.89 4.93 16.06
C SER A 185 2.60 4.19 15.71
N PHE A 186 2.74 3.17 14.88
CA PHE A 186 1.68 2.21 14.62
C PHE A 186 2.22 0.80 14.90
N PRO A 187 1.66 0.05 15.86
CA PRO A 187 0.63 0.45 16.82
C PRO A 187 1.11 1.57 17.75
N THR A 188 0.17 2.29 18.35
CA THR A 188 0.47 3.29 19.38
C THR A 188 1.08 2.64 20.64
N ALA A 189 1.76 3.41 21.48
CA ALA A 189 2.35 2.88 22.72
C ALA A 189 1.30 2.27 23.66
N ALA A 190 0.12 2.90 23.76
CA ALA A 190 -1.01 2.40 24.54
C ALA A 190 -1.51 1.05 23.99
N THR A 191 -1.72 0.95 22.68
CA THR A 191 -2.14 -0.29 22.03
C THR A 191 -1.09 -1.40 22.15
N ALA A 192 0.20 -1.06 22.01
CA ALA A 192 1.27 -2.01 22.20
C ALA A 192 1.33 -2.55 23.64
N ALA A 193 1.15 -1.70 24.65
CA ALA A 193 1.09 -2.11 26.06
C ALA A 193 -0.14 -2.99 26.34
N ALA A 194 -1.31 -2.63 25.79
CA ALA A 194 -2.53 -3.43 25.93
C ALA A 194 -2.41 -4.81 25.27
N ALA A 195 -1.78 -4.91 24.10
CA ALA A 195 -1.49 -6.18 23.44
C ALA A 195 -0.52 -7.04 24.28
N ALA A 196 0.52 -6.44 24.86
CA ALA A 196 1.46 -7.16 25.73
C ALA A 196 0.77 -7.70 26.99
N ALA A 197 -0.12 -6.92 27.61
CA ALA A 197 -0.89 -7.34 28.77
C ALA A 197 -1.95 -8.42 28.43
N GLY A 198 -2.50 -8.39 27.22
CA GLY A 198 -3.51 -9.34 26.74
C GLY A 198 -2.96 -10.67 26.23
N GLY A 199 -1.65 -10.78 25.98
CA GLY A 199 -1.01 -11.97 25.40
C GLY A 199 -1.57 -12.35 24.03
N GLU A 200 -1.54 -13.64 23.70
CA GLU A 200 -2.01 -14.17 22.40
C GLU A 200 -3.52 -13.97 22.16
N ARG A 201 -4.30 -13.70 23.21
CA ARG A 201 -5.75 -13.48 23.09
C ARG A 201 -6.10 -12.22 22.30
N ARG A 202 -5.16 -11.28 22.17
CA ARG A 202 -5.31 -10.05 21.38
C ARG A 202 -4.05 -9.76 20.59
N PRO A 203 -3.91 -10.34 19.37
CA PRO A 203 -2.75 -10.10 18.52
C PRO A 203 -2.51 -8.61 18.32
N LYS A 204 -1.26 -8.18 18.46
CA LYS A 204 -0.86 -6.77 18.45
C LYS A 204 -1.38 -5.99 17.24
N MET A 205 -1.27 -6.55 16.03
CA MET A 205 -1.74 -5.89 14.81
C MET A 205 -3.27 -5.93 14.63
N GLN A 206 -3.96 -6.94 15.19
CA GLN A 206 -5.42 -6.93 15.24
C GLN A 206 -5.89 -5.77 16.11
N LEU A 207 -5.34 -5.63 17.32
CA LEU A 207 -5.71 -4.56 18.24
C LEU A 207 -5.42 -3.17 17.66
N ALA A 208 -4.29 -3.02 16.96
CA ALA A 208 -3.95 -1.78 16.25
C ALA A 208 -4.89 -1.46 15.10
N TYR A 209 -5.29 -2.46 14.32
CA TYR A 209 -6.30 -2.27 13.27
C TYR A 209 -7.67 -1.84 13.83
N ASP A 210 -8.02 -2.35 15.01
CA ASP A 210 -9.31 -2.04 15.64
C ASP A 210 -9.31 -0.67 16.31
N ILE A 211 -8.22 -0.29 16.98
CA ILE A 211 -8.13 0.92 17.81
C ILE A 211 -7.45 2.08 17.09
N ASP A 212 -6.28 1.86 16.48
CA ASP A 212 -5.39 2.93 16.02
C ASP A 212 -5.73 3.41 14.59
N PHE A 213 -6.38 2.58 13.77
CA PHE A 213 -6.98 3.05 12.51
C PHE A 213 -8.15 3.99 12.84
N ALA A 214 -7.98 5.30 12.74
CA ALA A 214 -9.03 6.26 13.07
C ALA A 214 -9.88 6.68 11.85
N THR A 215 -9.36 6.52 10.65
CA THR A 215 -9.97 7.03 9.40
C THR A 215 -10.35 5.90 8.45
N HIS A 216 -11.11 6.23 7.38
CA HIS A 216 -11.45 5.27 6.33
C HIS A 216 -10.25 4.88 5.47
N SER A 217 -9.36 5.84 5.16
CA SER A 217 -8.06 5.59 4.53
C SER A 217 -6.95 6.05 5.46
N THR A 218 -5.97 5.20 5.72
CA THR A 218 -4.82 5.50 6.59
C THR A 218 -3.52 5.27 5.82
N ASN A 219 -2.69 6.30 5.78
CA ASN A 219 -1.34 6.21 5.25
C ASN A 219 -0.38 5.66 6.32
N LEU A 220 0.19 4.49 6.06
CA LEU A 220 1.26 3.90 6.84
C LEU A 220 2.57 3.98 6.07
N VAL A 221 3.63 4.38 6.74
CA VAL A 221 5.00 4.23 6.26
C VAL A 221 5.72 3.25 7.16
N ALA A 222 6.51 2.35 6.59
CA ALA A 222 7.21 1.33 7.34
C ALA A 222 8.69 1.34 7.02
N ARG A 223 9.53 1.11 8.03
CA ARG A 223 10.97 0.93 7.88
C ARG A 223 11.36 -0.42 8.45
N ARG A 224 12.11 -1.20 7.69
CA ARG A 224 12.66 -2.47 8.16
C ARG A 224 13.82 -2.19 9.11
N ARG A 225 13.81 -2.83 10.29
CA ARG A 225 15.01 -2.89 11.15
C ARG A 225 16.11 -3.60 10.36
N SER A 226 17.34 -3.09 10.46
CA SER A 226 18.53 -3.73 9.90
C SER A 226 18.81 -5.04 10.67
N THR A 227 18.07 -6.08 10.33
CA THR A 227 18.21 -7.45 10.83
C THR A 227 18.69 -8.30 9.67
N PRO A 228 19.62 -9.27 9.86
CA PRO A 228 20.06 -10.12 8.78
C PRO A 228 18.89 -10.82 8.08
N LEU A 229 18.89 -10.81 6.75
CA LEU A 229 17.92 -11.54 5.92
C LEU A 229 17.93 -13.03 6.31
N GLY A 230 16.77 -13.60 6.63
CA GLY A 230 16.67 -15.00 7.07
C GLY A 230 15.33 -15.46 7.65
N ALA A 231 14.25 -14.67 7.54
CA ALA A 231 12.94 -15.09 8.03
C ALA A 231 12.29 -16.06 7.04
N ALA A 232 11.99 -17.28 7.52
CA ALA A 232 11.38 -18.37 6.76
C ALA A 232 10.15 -17.93 5.94
N SER A 233 10.06 -18.44 4.72
CA SER A 233 8.96 -18.31 3.77
C SER A 233 7.72 -19.07 4.27
N LEU A 234 6.96 -18.47 5.18
CA LEU A 234 5.59 -18.88 5.44
C LEU A 234 4.67 -18.20 4.40
N PRO A 235 3.81 -18.96 3.68
CA PRO A 235 2.80 -18.39 2.81
C PRO A 235 1.74 -17.60 3.60
N TRP A 236 1.04 -16.67 2.93
CA TRP A 236 0.03 -15.75 3.49
C TRP A 236 -1.33 -16.40 3.70
#